data_AF-A0AAD6USZ3-F1
#
_entry.id   AF-A0AAD6USZ3-F1
#
_cell.length_a   1.000
_cell.length_b   1.000
_cell.length_c   1.000
_cell.angle_alpha   90.00
_cell.angle_beta   90.00
_cell.angle_gamma   90.00
#
_symmetry.space_group_name_H-M   'P 1'
#
loop_
_entity.id
_entity.type
_entity.pdbx_description
1 polymer ?
#
loop_
_entity_poly.entity_id
_entity_poly.type
_entity_poly.pdbx_seq_one_letter_code
_entity_poly.pdbx_strand_id
1 'polypeptide(L)'
;MKPSEATSTHAAFPQPQSSPVRCVLAAFHAHEFTHRDLHPDSPPRAGPSSFPGSFSSPSHTPRDIPIDPALLSSSPSSFSGAPTLVSPKRRLDPASNPDLFTPSKRMRLLGVGLASTSSGSFLVTKAKATHLELDRMGAPVFEGIPEQLRVPDWGLTKRSADLKNYSRSGLESYCESLEGEFGDARKLLRAYELISEGQNAQLVVQNLAMGKLKVALFEKEGSKKSDRRILFPGGKGRHLTAPEVIAQKREMENARKQEDDEREVKKAKREARKAEKARIEVEWKVMLAEHSAAVEAWVGRCAELKMAGTRAKDLPKKPKRPLKPKPKDSDDEEGEESDGDGSDED
;
A
#
# COMPACT_ATOMS: atom_id res chain seq x y z
N MET A 1 31.04 10.20 -37.14
CA MET A 1 30.48 10.64 -35.83
C MET A 1 29.30 11.53 -36.13
N LYS A 2 28.11 11.24 -35.57
CA LYS A 2 26.96 12.14 -35.70
C LYS A 2 27.17 13.30 -34.73
N PRO A 3 26.96 14.57 -35.14
CA PRO A 3 26.96 15.69 -34.20
C PRO A 3 25.85 15.45 -33.16
N SER A 4 26.17 15.67 -31.88
CA SER A 4 25.18 15.67 -30.81
C SER A 4 24.13 16.72 -31.11
N GLU A 5 22.86 16.34 -31.10
CA GLU A 5 21.74 17.29 -31.22
C GLU A 5 21.90 18.38 -30.15
N ALA A 6 21.81 19.63 -30.57
CA ALA A 6 21.84 20.76 -29.66
C ALA A 6 20.55 20.72 -28.82
N THR A 7 20.63 20.11 -27.63
CA THR A 7 19.58 20.13 -26.63
C THR A 7 19.39 21.58 -26.20
N SER A 8 18.47 22.28 -26.86
CA SER A 8 18.12 23.66 -26.56
C SER A 8 17.72 23.78 -25.09
N THR A 9 18.51 24.54 -24.33
CA THR A 9 18.41 24.73 -22.88
C THR A 9 17.32 25.72 -22.45
N HIS A 10 16.45 26.16 -23.37
CA HIS A 10 15.23 26.91 -23.02
C HIS A 10 14.10 26.00 -22.51
N ALA A 11 14.43 24.96 -21.76
CA ALA A 11 13.44 24.16 -21.06
C ALA A 11 12.87 25.00 -19.90
N ALA A 12 11.55 25.22 -19.89
CA ALA A 12 10.88 25.87 -18.78
C ALA A 12 11.15 25.10 -17.48
N PHE A 13 11.52 25.82 -16.42
CA PHE A 13 11.71 25.24 -15.09
C PHE A 13 10.35 25.12 -14.37
N PRO A 14 10.09 24.04 -13.62
CA PRO A 14 10.93 22.83 -13.47
C PRO A 14 10.93 21.97 -14.73
N GLN A 15 12.04 21.24 -14.98
CA GLN A 15 12.08 20.35 -16.15
C GLN A 15 10.97 19.30 -16.04
N PRO A 16 10.35 18.91 -17.16
CA PRO A 16 9.32 17.89 -17.15
C PRO A 16 9.92 16.55 -16.69
N GLN A 17 9.61 16.18 -15.44
CA GLN A 17 10.00 14.91 -14.86
C GLN A 17 9.40 13.72 -15.63
N SER A 18 10.09 12.58 -15.62
CA SER A 18 9.60 11.36 -16.26
C SER A 18 8.24 10.95 -15.69
N SER A 19 7.43 10.25 -16.49
CA SER A 19 6.06 9.89 -16.10
C SER A 19 5.99 9.20 -14.72
N PRO A 20 6.81 8.18 -14.39
CA PRO A 20 6.78 7.55 -13.07
C PRO A 20 7.10 8.50 -11.92
N VAL A 21 8.04 9.42 -12.10
CA VAL A 21 8.44 10.39 -11.07
C VAL A 21 7.31 11.38 -10.80
N ARG A 22 6.66 11.88 -11.86
CA ARG A 22 5.47 12.73 -11.71
C ARG A 22 4.34 12.02 -10.98
N CYS A 23 4.15 10.73 -11.21
CA CYS A 23 3.16 9.94 -10.49
C CYS A 23 3.48 9.81 -8.99
N VAL A 24 4.75 9.62 -8.64
CA VAL A 24 5.19 9.61 -7.23
C VAL A 24 4.92 10.97 -6.57
N LEU A 25 5.35 12.07 -7.21
CA LEU A 25 5.11 13.43 -6.71
C LEU A 25 3.61 13.71 -6.56
N ALA A 26 2.82 13.39 -7.58
CA ALA A 26 1.37 13.55 -7.54
C ALA A 26 0.70 12.69 -6.46
N ALA A 27 1.18 11.46 -6.22
CA ALA A 27 0.67 10.62 -5.15
C ALA A 27 0.98 11.19 -3.76
N PHE A 28 2.15 11.81 -3.57
CA PHE A 28 2.49 12.50 -2.33
C PHE A 28 1.69 13.80 -2.17
N HIS A 29 1.52 14.60 -3.24
CA HIS A 29 0.78 15.86 -3.20
C HIS A 29 -0.73 15.67 -3.04
N ALA A 30 -1.32 14.69 -3.72
CA ALA A 30 -2.75 14.41 -3.65
C ALA A 30 -3.18 13.74 -2.34
N HIS A 31 -2.24 13.24 -1.55
CA HIS A 31 -2.56 12.59 -0.29
C HIS A 31 -2.76 13.62 0.82
N GLU A 32 -3.99 14.12 0.94
CA GLU A 32 -4.43 14.84 2.13
C GLU A 32 -4.59 13.82 3.28
N PHE A 33 -3.66 13.82 4.24
CA PHE A 33 -3.74 12.94 5.41
C PHE A 33 -4.97 13.31 6.24
N THR A 34 -6.03 12.51 6.12
CA THR A 34 -7.18 12.64 7.01
C THR A 34 -6.89 11.94 8.33
N HIS A 35 -7.33 12.53 9.44
CA HIS A 35 -7.15 12.01 10.80
C HIS A 35 -7.57 10.53 10.98
N ARG A 36 -8.42 9.98 10.09
CA ARG A 36 -8.88 8.58 10.18
C ARG A 36 -7.79 7.55 9.89
N ASP A 37 -6.77 7.92 9.12
CA ASP A 37 -5.69 7.00 8.78
C ASP A 37 -4.65 6.90 9.92
N LEU A 38 -4.76 7.76 10.94
CA LEU A 38 -3.76 7.92 12.00
C LEU A 38 -3.93 6.96 13.19
N HIS A 39 -4.98 6.14 13.25
CA HIS A 39 -5.18 5.23 14.38
C HIS A 39 -4.51 3.87 14.09
N PRO A 40 -3.64 3.35 14.98
CA PRO A 40 -2.95 2.07 14.77
C PRO A 40 -3.92 0.88 14.61
N ASP A 41 -5.10 0.96 15.21
CA ASP A 41 -6.14 -0.08 15.14
C ASP A 41 -7.19 0.11 14.02
N SER A 42 -7.00 1.08 13.12
CA SER A 42 -7.92 1.24 11.98
C SER A 42 -7.77 0.06 11.01
N PRO A 43 -8.82 -0.73 10.72
CA PRO A 43 -8.75 -1.75 9.68
C PRO A 43 -8.41 -1.08 8.34
N PRO A 44 -7.59 -1.71 7.48
CA PRO A 44 -7.14 -1.11 6.24
C PRO A 44 -8.35 -0.76 5.38
N ARG A 45 -8.61 0.54 5.23
CA ARG A 45 -9.62 1.02 4.29
C ARG A 45 -9.04 0.86 2.89
N ALA A 46 -9.68 0.06 2.06
CA ALA A 46 -9.38 0.04 0.63
C ALA A 46 -9.50 1.49 0.12
N GLY A 47 -8.45 1.99 -0.55
CA GLY A 47 -8.47 3.29 -1.19
C GLY A 47 -9.65 3.41 -2.17
N PRO A 48 -10.00 4.62 -2.63
CA PRO A 48 -11.08 4.81 -3.60
C PRO A 48 -10.85 3.91 -4.82
N SER A 49 -11.66 2.86 -4.92
CA SER A 49 -11.68 1.88 -6.01
C SER A 49 -12.38 2.47 -7.23
N SER A 50 -11.91 3.62 -7.70
CA SER A 50 -12.23 4.14 -9.03
C SER A 50 -11.03 3.85 -9.91
N PHE A 51 -10.89 2.58 -10.29
CA PHE A 51 -9.92 2.14 -11.30
C PHE A 51 -10.47 2.54 -12.68
N PRO A 52 -9.86 3.47 -13.41
CA PRO A 52 -10.26 3.76 -14.78
C PRO A 52 -9.75 2.61 -15.66
N GLY A 53 -10.57 1.57 -15.82
CA GLY A 53 -10.19 0.36 -16.58
C GLY A 53 -10.85 -0.94 -16.12
N SER A 54 -11.63 -0.94 -15.03
CA SER A 54 -12.51 -2.07 -14.75
C SER A 54 -13.65 -2.09 -15.77
N PHE A 55 -13.47 -2.84 -16.85
CA PHE A 55 -14.56 -3.19 -17.76
C PHE A 55 -15.60 -3.98 -16.98
N SER A 56 -16.70 -3.32 -16.63
CA SER A 56 -17.94 -3.99 -16.23
C SER A 56 -18.34 -4.92 -17.38
N SER A 57 -18.42 -6.23 -17.12
CA SER A 57 -18.92 -7.21 -18.07
C SER A 57 -20.26 -6.77 -18.69
N PRO A 58 -20.45 -6.89 -20.01
CA PRO A 58 -21.71 -6.58 -20.65
C PRO A 58 -22.62 -7.81 -20.57
N SER A 59 -23.47 -7.88 -19.55
CA SER A 59 -24.64 -8.75 -19.59
C SER A 59 -25.79 -8.01 -18.92
N HIS A 60 -26.66 -7.40 -19.73
CA HIS A 60 -28.11 -7.43 -19.61
C HIS A 60 -28.69 -6.51 -20.70
N THR A 61 -29.19 -7.14 -21.75
CA THR A 61 -30.12 -6.54 -22.71
C THR A 61 -31.39 -6.06 -21.98
N PRO A 62 -31.84 -4.81 -22.15
CA PRO A 62 -33.18 -4.41 -21.74
C PRO A 62 -34.16 -4.89 -22.82
N ARG A 63 -35.18 -5.63 -22.38
CA ARG A 63 -36.41 -5.85 -23.14
C ARG A 63 -37.18 -4.54 -23.23
N ASP A 64 -37.57 -4.17 -24.43
CA ASP A 64 -38.55 -3.12 -24.71
C ASP A 64 -39.88 -3.44 -24.04
N ILE A 65 -40.37 -2.54 -23.19
CA ILE A 65 -41.76 -2.48 -22.74
C ILE A 65 -42.29 -1.10 -23.17
N PRO A 66 -43.38 -1.00 -23.94
CA PRO A 66 -43.99 0.28 -24.27
C PRO A 66 -44.77 0.78 -23.06
N ILE A 67 -44.47 2.00 -22.59
CA ILE A 67 -45.23 2.69 -21.54
C ILE A 67 -46.01 3.84 -22.20
N ASP A 68 -47.33 3.79 -22.01
CA ASP A 68 -48.35 4.76 -22.42
C ASP A 68 -48.13 6.14 -21.76
N PRO A 69 -48.26 7.26 -22.49
CA PRO A 69 -48.16 8.61 -21.94
C PRO A 69 -49.56 9.17 -21.62
N ALA A 70 -50.19 8.65 -20.58
CA ALA A 70 -51.35 9.31 -19.99
C ALA A 70 -51.46 8.93 -18.52
N LEU A 71 -51.05 9.84 -17.64
CA LEU A 71 -51.85 10.35 -16.53
C LEU A 71 -51.00 11.29 -15.67
N LEU A 72 -51.44 12.54 -15.67
CA LEU A 72 -51.01 13.63 -14.83
C LEU A 72 -51.37 13.39 -13.35
N SER A 73 -50.70 14.16 -12.49
CA SER A 73 -51.25 14.74 -11.25
C SER A 73 -51.13 13.91 -9.97
N SER A 74 -50.17 14.26 -9.10
CA SER A 74 -50.50 14.83 -7.78
C SER A 74 -49.27 15.40 -7.03
N SER A 75 -49.55 16.53 -6.38
CA SER A 75 -48.78 17.48 -5.58
C SER A 75 -48.06 16.95 -4.30
N PRO A 76 -47.29 17.81 -3.58
CA PRO A 76 -46.11 17.44 -2.81
C PRO A 76 -46.35 17.26 -1.31
N SER A 77 -45.45 16.53 -0.63
CA SER A 77 -45.32 16.54 0.83
C SER A 77 -43.95 17.04 1.27
N SER A 78 -43.99 18.13 2.03
CA SER A 78 -42.88 18.84 2.63
C SER A 78 -42.29 18.03 3.79
N PHE A 79 -41.07 17.51 3.63
CA PHE A 79 -40.23 17.12 4.77
C PHE A 79 -39.15 18.17 4.97
N SER A 80 -39.43 19.08 5.91
CA SER A 80 -38.45 20.01 6.49
C SER A 80 -37.52 19.22 7.42
N GLY A 81 -36.43 18.70 6.86
CA GLY A 81 -35.31 18.17 7.62
C GLY A 81 -34.28 19.28 7.86
N ALA A 82 -34.16 19.72 9.11
CA ALA A 82 -33.18 20.72 9.52
C ALA A 82 -31.74 20.26 9.17
N PRO A 83 -30.90 21.09 8.52
CA PRO A 83 -29.53 20.73 8.22
C PRO A 83 -28.74 20.61 9.51
N THR A 84 -28.34 19.40 9.85
CA THR A 84 -27.42 19.15 10.97
C THR A 84 -26.09 19.81 10.62
N LEU A 85 -25.74 20.88 11.32
CA LEU A 85 -24.44 21.54 11.25
C LEU A 85 -23.36 20.54 11.68
N VAL A 86 -22.81 19.81 10.70
CA VAL A 86 -21.62 19.00 10.89
C VAL A 86 -20.47 19.97 11.11
N SER A 87 -20.02 20.06 12.36
CA SER A 87 -18.87 20.86 12.74
C SER A 87 -17.66 20.46 11.87
N PRO A 88 -16.98 21.43 11.22
CA PRO A 88 -15.84 21.12 10.36
C PRO A 88 -14.77 20.47 11.22
N LYS A 89 -14.52 19.17 10.98
CA LYS A 89 -13.43 18.44 11.60
C LYS A 89 -12.14 19.21 11.34
N ARG A 90 -11.50 19.64 12.43
CA ARG A 90 -10.24 20.38 12.39
C ARG A 90 -9.24 19.61 11.52
N ARG A 91 -8.86 20.22 10.40
CA ARG A 91 -7.75 19.81 9.55
C ARG A 91 -6.50 19.88 10.43
N LEU A 92 -5.95 18.72 10.77
CA LEU A 92 -4.61 18.64 11.35
C LEU A 92 -3.64 18.66 10.19
N ASP A 93 -2.72 19.60 10.23
CA ASP A 93 -1.60 19.70 9.30
C ASP A 93 -0.79 18.40 9.36
N PRO A 94 -0.60 17.66 8.26
CA PRO A 94 0.20 16.44 8.22
C PRO A 94 1.62 16.63 8.77
N ALA A 95 2.15 17.86 8.79
CA ALA A 95 3.46 18.18 9.36
C ALA A 95 3.51 18.11 10.90
N SER A 96 2.36 18.06 11.58
CA SER A 96 2.28 18.24 13.04
C SER A 96 2.45 16.95 13.87
N ASN A 97 2.52 15.76 13.26
CA ASN A 97 2.74 14.53 14.02
C ASN A 97 3.58 13.48 13.26
N PRO A 98 4.92 13.52 13.40
CA PRO A 98 5.83 12.64 12.66
C PRO A 98 5.72 11.16 13.05
N ASP A 99 5.22 10.84 14.26
CA ASP A 99 5.13 9.47 14.78
C ASP A 99 4.04 8.62 14.11
N LEU A 100 3.07 9.26 13.43
CA LEU A 100 1.96 8.58 12.76
C LEU A 100 2.30 8.15 11.32
N PHE A 101 3.55 8.40 10.91
CA PHE A 101 4.08 8.16 9.58
C PHE A 101 5.07 6.99 9.59
N THR A 102 4.56 5.78 9.84
CA THR A 102 5.40 4.60 9.66
C THR A 102 5.82 4.49 8.18
N PRO A 103 7.10 4.19 7.89
CA PRO A 103 7.59 4.03 6.51
C PRO A 103 6.73 3.08 5.66
N SER A 104 6.23 2.00 6.26
CA SER A 104 5.36 1.01 5.61
C SER A 104 4.07 1.62 5.05
N LYS A 105 3.48 2.58 5.77
CA LYS A 105 2.24 3.23 5.33
C LYS A 105 2.49 4.17 4.15
N ARG A 106 3.60 4.93 4.19
CA ARG A 106 4.05 5.77 3.05
C ARG A 106 4.27 4.92 1.80
N MET A 107 4.95 3.77 1.96
CA MET A 107 5.19 2.84 0.86
C MET A 107 3.89 2.25 0.28
N ARG A 108 2.91 1.92 1.12
CA ARG A 108 1.61 1.42 0.63
C ARG A 108 0.87 2.46 -0.20
N LEU A 109 0.82 3.71 0.26
CA LEU A 109 0.17 4.81 -0.46
C LEU A 109 0.85 5.10 -1.80
N LEU A 110 2.19 5.11 -1.79
CA LEU A 110 2.99 5.21 -3.00
C LEU A 110 2.69 4.05 -3.97
N GLY A 111 2.59 2.83 -3.46
CA GLY A 111 2.21 1.66 -4.25
C GLY A 111 0.83 1.80 -4.91
N VAL A 112 -0.16 2.33 -4.19
CA VAL A 112 -1.50 2.58 -4.73
C VAL A 112 -1.46 3.65 -5.83
N GLY A 113 -0.75 4.76 -5.60
CA GLY A 113 -0.62 5.84 -6.58
C GLY A 113 0.14 5.42 -7.83
N LEU A 114 1.16 4.58 -7.71
CA LEU A 114 1.86 4.01 -8.86
C LEU A 114 0.99 3.01 -9.62
N ALA A 115 0.27 2.13 -8.91
CA ALA A 115 -0.58 1.10 -9.51
C ALA A 115 -1.73 1.67 -10.37
N SER A 116 -2.23 2.87 -10.04
CA SER A 116 -3.30 3.53 -10.81
C SER A 116 -2.81 4.17 -12.12
N THR A 117 -1.50 4.16 -12.40
CA THR A 117 -0.91 4.83 -13.56
C THR A 117 -0.36 3.82 -14.55
N SER A 118 -0.56 4.06 -15.86
CA SER A 118 -0.05 3.16 -16.90
C SER A 118 1.47 3.05 -16.89
N SER A 119 2.16 4.14 -16.58
CA SER A 119 3.63 4.20 -16.54
C SER A 119 4.23 3.77 -15.20
N GLY A 120 3.50 3.82 -14.08
CA GLY A 120 4.02 3.44 -12.76
C GLY A 120 3.62 2.04 -12.32
N SER A 121 2.56 1.46 -12.93
CA SER A 121 2.02 0.18 -12.51
C SER A 121 3.03 -0.96 -12.60
N PHE A 122 3.90 -0.97 -13.61
CA PHE A 122 4.93 -2.00 -13.79
C PHE A 122 5.88 -2.13 -12.57
N LEU A 123 6.13 -1.03 -11.85
CA LEU A 123 6.98 -1.01 -10.66
C LEU A 123 6.35 -1.76 -9.48
N VAL A 124 5.02 -1.81 -9.43
CA VAL A 124 4.27 -2.38 -8.30
C VAL A 124 3.66 -3.74 -8.67
N THR A 125 3.33 -3.97 -9.93
CA THR A 125 2.74 -5.24 -10.40
C THR A 125 3.70 -6.40 -10.21
N LYS A 126 3.20 -7.57 -9.82
CA LYS A 126 4.01 -8.80 -9.72
C LYS A 126 4.54 -9.31 -11.07
N ALA A 127 4.12 -8.71 -12.20
CA ALA A 127 4.64 -9.03 -13.51
C ALA A 127 6.16 -8.81 -13.58
N LYS A 128 6.84 -9.64 -14.37
CA LYS A 128 8.28 -9.52 -14.59
C LYS A 128 8.54 -8.25 -15.39
N ALA A 129 9.35 -7.35 -14.84
CA ALA A 129 9.78 -6.16 -15.56
C ALA A 129 10.60 -6.61 -16.78
N THR A 130 10.17 -6.17 -17.96
CA THR A 130 10.93 -6.40 -19.19
C THR A 130 12.07 -5.39 -19.29
N HIS A 131 13.16 -5.74 -20.00
CA HIS A 131 14.26 -4.82 -20.25
C HIS A 131 13.78 -3.50 -20.87
N LEU A 132 12.82 -3.59 -21.80
CA LEU A 132 12.23 -2.43 -22.47
C LEU A 132 11.47 -1.51 -21.52
N GLU A 133 10.86 -2.04 -20.45
CA GLU A 133 10.19 -1.21 -19.44
C GLU A 133 11.20 -0.53 -18.51
N LEU A 134 12.31 -1.21 -18.20
CA LEU A 134 13.39 -0.64 -17.40
C LEU A 134 14.13 0.46 -18.18
N ASP A 135 14.37 0.28 -19.47
CA ASP A 135 15.00 1.29 -20.34
C ASP A 135 14.17 2.58 -20.43
N ARG A 136 12.86 2.51 -20.18
CA ARG A 136 11.98 3.70 -20.14
C ARG A 136 12.23 4.57 -18.91
N MET A 137 12.85 4.02 -17.86
CA MET A 137 13.35 4.83 -16.76
C MET A 137 14.68 5.42 -17.22
N GLY A 138 14.61 6.58 -17.87
CA GLY A 138 15.79 7.30 -18.28
C GLY A 138 16.77 7.54 -17.11
N ALA A 139 17.99 7.95 -17.46
CA ALA A 139 19.00 8.29 -16.47
C ALA A 139 18.44 9.33 -15.45
N PRO A 140 18.86 9.25 -14.16
CA PRO A 140 18.49 10.26 -13.18
C PRO A 140 18.77 11.66 -13.71
N VAL A 141 17.77 12.53 -13.62
CA VAL A 141 17.88 13.92 -14.08
C VAL A 141 18.30 14.75 -12.88
N PHE A 142 19.57 15.13 -12.85
CA PHE A 142 20.10 16.07 -11.87
C PHE A 142 19.76 17.49 -12.33
N GLU A 143 18.69 18.05 -11.75
CA GLU A 143 18.37 19.46 -11.95
C GLU A 143 19.30 20.34 -11.11
N GLY A 144 19.89 21.33 -11.76
CA GLY A 144 20.53 22.46 -11.08
C GLY A 144 19.53 23.56 -10.78
N ILE A 145 19.90 24.47 -9.89
CA ILE A 145 19.12 25.69 -9.65
C ILE A 145 19.07 26.47 -10.97
N PRO A 146 17.89 26.97 -11.39
CA PRO A 146 17.79 27.81 -12.56
C PRO A 146 18.70 29.03 -12.44
N GLU A 147 19.55 29.26 -13.45
CA GLU A 147 20.46 30.42 -13.51
C GLU A 147 19.69 31.76 -13.48
N GLN A 148 18.40 31.74 -13.81
CA GLN A 148 17.53 32.91 -13.78
C GLN A 148 17.14 33.33 -12.36
N LEU A 149 17.31 32.46 -11.36
CA LEU A 149 17.06 32.82 -9.97
C LEU A 149 18.26 33.59 -9.41
N ARG A 150 18.03 34.85 -9.07
CA ARG A 150 19.03 35.71 -8.43
C ARG A 150 19.42 35.12 -7.07
N VAL A 151 20.72 35.02 -6.82
CA VAL A 151 21.26 34.67 -5.50
C VAL A 151 21.04 35.86 -4.56
N PRO A 152 20.37 35.67 -3.41
CA PRO A 152 20.13 36.76 -2.47
C PRO A 152 21.45 37.34 -1.94
N ASP A 153 21.54 38.67 -1.88
CA ASP A 153 22.67 39.35 -1.26
C ASP A 153 22.52 39.32 0.28
N TRP A 154 23.08 38.28 0.88
CA TRP A 154 23.16 38.15 2.34
C TRP A 154 24.02 39.23 2.99
N GLY A 155 24.81 39.99 2.23
CA GLY A 155 25.57 41.15 2.72
C GLY A 155 24.67 42.19 3.37
N LEU A 156 23.44 42.36 2.86
CA LEU A 156 22.47 43.30 3.43
C LEU A 156 22.06 42.94 4.86
N THR A 157 22.13 41.67 5.26
CA THR A 157 21.82 41.26 6.65
C THR A 157 22.92 41.63 7.63
N LYS A 158 24.17 41.78 7.15
CA LYS A 158 25.32 42.18 7.96
C LYS A 158 25.35 43.70 8.01
N ARG A 159 24.64 44.28 8.98
CA ARG A 159 24.70 45.73 9.23
C ARG A 159 26.14 46.17 9.46
N SER A 160 26.66 47.02 8.58
CA SER A 160 27.99 47.60 8.69
C SER A 160 28.01 48.96 9.40
N ALA A 161 26.86 49.60 9.59
CA ALA A 161 26.73 50.92 10.22
C ALA A 161 25.67 50.95 11.32
N ASP A 162 25.92 51.76 12.36
CA ASP A 162 24.99 52.01 13.45
C ASP A 162 23.67 52.61 12.92
N LEU A 163 22.53 52.07 13.37
CA LEU A 163 21.20 52.54 12.95
C LEU A 163 20.98 54.03 13.21
N LYS A 164 21.69 54.60 14.20
CA LYS A 164 21.58 56.02 14.58
C LYS A 164 22.03 56.97 13.47
N ASN A 165 22.82 56.47 12.51
CA ASN A 165 23.36 57.28 11.41
C ASN A 165 22.45 57.27 10.17
N TYR A 166 21.36 56.50 10.17
CA TYR A 166 20.42 56.47 9.06
C TYR A 166 19.39 57.59 9.18
N SER A 167 19.21 58.34 8.10
CA SER A 167 17.99 59.14 7.93
C SER A 167 16.78 58.21 7.83
N ARG A 168 15.58 58.73 8.14
CA ARG A 168 14.33 57.96 8.00
C ARG A 168 14.17 57.38 6.59
N SER A 169 14.41 58.18 5.55
CA SER A 169 14.32 57.72 4.17
C SER A 169 15.36 56.66 3.81
N GLY A 170 16.57 56.75 4.38
CA GLY A 170 17.61 55.73 4.22
C GLY A 170 17.21 54.40 4.85
N LEU A 171 16.52 54.44 6.01
CA LEU A 171 16.01 53.23 6.66
C LEU A 171 14.86 52.60 5.87
N GLU A 172 13.94 53.40 5.34
CA GLU A 172 12.84 52.92 4.50
C GLU A 172 13.37 52.22 3.23
N SER A 173 14.32 52.83 2.51
CA SER A 173 14.95 52.22 1.33
C SER A 173 15.73 50.93 1.64
N TYR A 174 16.41 50.88 2.79
CA TYR A 174 17.07 49.67 3.25
C TYR A 174 16.07 48.55 3.57
N CYS A 175 14.95 48.86 4.22
CA CYS A 175 13.88 47.90 4.47
C CYS A 175 13.30 47.34 3.17
N GLU A 176 13.01 48.19 2.17
CA GLU A 176 12.53 47.76 0.85
C GLU A 176 13.52 46.83 0.15
N SER A 177 14.82 47.15 0.21
CA SER A 177 15.89 46.32 -0.36
C SER A 177 15.93 44.95 0.32
N LEU A 178 15.83 44.92 1.64
CA LEU A 178 15.84 43.71 2.44
C LEU A 178 14.58 42.85 2.20
N GLU A 179 13.41 43.46 2.02
CA GLU A 179 12.18 42.76 1.60
C GLU A 179 12.34 42.12 0.22
N GLY A 180 12.97 42.83 -0.73
CA GLY A 180 13.30 42.31 -2.05
C GLY A 180 14.19 41.07 -1.99
N GLU A 181 15.32 41.15 -1.28
CA GLU A 181 16.25 40.03 -1.12
C GLU A 181 15.61 38.84 -0.37
N PHE A 182 14.75 39.10 0.62
CA PHE A 182 13.97 38.04 1.27
C PHE A 182 12.96 37.38 0.32
N GLY A 183 12.34 38.17 -0.55
CA GLY A 183 11.48 37.66 -1.62
C GLY A 183 12.22 36.70 -2.54
N ASP A 184 13.43 37.06 -2.96
CA ASP A 184 14.28 36.22 -3.81
C ASP A 184 14.79 34.97 -3.07
N ALA A 185 15.16 35.09 -1.79
CA ALA A 185 15.54 33.95 -0.95
C ALA A 185 14.42 32.92 -0.82
N ARG A 186 13.16 33.37 -0.66
CA ARG A 186 11.98 32.48 -0.63
C ARG A 186 11.78 31.75 -1.97
N LYS A 187 11.95 32.44 -3.10
CA LYS A 187 11.86 31.80 -4.43
C LYS A 187 12.94 30.74 -4.60
N LEU A 188 14.17 31.06 -4.20
CA LEU A 188 15.31 30.15 -4.27
C LEU A 188 15.08 28.91 -3.40
N LEU A 189 14.66 29.08 -2.15
CA LEU A 189 14.37 27.98 -1.23
C LEU A 189 13.26 27.07 -1.78
N ARG A 190 12.19 27.65 -2.32
CA ARG A 190 11.12 26.88 -2.97
C ARG A 190 11.62 26.09 -4.18
N ALA A 191 12.52 26.66 -4.99
CA ALA A 191 13.12 25.95 -6.11
C ALA A 191 13.97 24.76 -5.64
N TYR A 192 14.77 24.95 -4.58
CA TYR A 192 15.54 23.86 -3.96
C TYR A 192 14.64 22.75 -3.42
N GLU A 193 13.55 23.09 -2.74
CA GLU A 193 12.60 22.10 -2.24
C GLU A 193 12.02 21.26 -3.38
N LEU A 194 11.59 21.88 -4.48
CA LEU A 194 11.08 21.18 -5.66
C LEU A 194 12.14 20.27 -6.31
N ILE A 195 13.38 20.75 -6.43
CA ILE A 195 14.49 19.96 -6.98
C ILE A 195 14.77 18.74 -6.09
N SER A 196 14.87 18.96 -4.78
CA SER A 196 15.10 17.89 -3.79
C SER A 196 13.96 16.88 -3.81
N GLU A 197 12.71 17.34 -3.91
CA GLU A 197 11.55 16.47 -4.02
C GLU A 197 11.60 15.60 -5.28
N GLY A 198 11.90 16.20 -6.43
CA GLY A 198 12.07 15.48 -7.70
C GLY A 198 13.20 14.44 -7.64
N GLN A 199 14.35 14.80 -7.07
CA GLN A 199 15.49 13.89 -6.90
C GLN A 199 15.16 12.72 -5.96
N ASN A 200 14.48 12.99 -4.85
CA ASN A 200 14.03 11.94 -3.93
C ASN A 200 13.02 10.99 -4.60
N ALA A 201 12.09 11.52 -5.38
CA ALA A 201 11.13 10.71 -6.14
C ALA A 201 11.83 9.82 -7.19
N GLN A 202 12.85 10.34 -7.88
CA GLN A 202 13.68 9.54 -8.79
C GLN A 202 14.38 8.38 -8.08
N LEU A 203 14.98 8.64 -6.90
CA LEU A 203 15.65 7.62 -6.11
C LEU A 203 14.70 6.49 -5.71
N VAL A 204 13.46 6.82 -5.32
CA VAL A 204 12.44 5.82 -4.99
C VAL A 204 12.10 4.95 -6.21
N VAL A 205 11.90 5.55 -7.38
CA VAL A 205 11.62 4.83 -8.63
C VAL A 205 12.77 3.88 -8.98
N GLN A 206 14.02 4.35 -8.88
CA GLN A 206 15.21 3.53 -9.14
C GLN A 206 15.35 2.36 -8.16
N ASN A 207 15.07 2.58 -6.88
CA ASN A 207 15.10 1.51 -5.88
C ASN A 207 14.05 0.43 -6.16
N LEU A 208 12.84 0.82 -6.54
CA LEU A 208 11.78 -0.12 -6.93
C LEU A 208 12.18 -0.95 -8.16
N ALA A 209 12.75 -0.29 -9.16
CA ALA A 209 13.27 -0.94 -10.36
C ALA A 209 14.40 -1.93 -10.08
N MET A 210 15.37 -1.52 -9.25
CA MET A 210 16.46 -2.38 -8.79
C MET A 210 15.94 -3.62 -8.06
N GLY A 211 14.93 -3.45 -7.21
CA GLY A 211 14.24 -4.56 -6.56
C GLY A 211 13.62 -5.53 -7.56
N LYS A 212 12.94 -5.03 -8.59
CA LYS A 212 12.38 -5.86 -9.68
C LYS A 212 13.47 -6.62 -10.44
N LEU A 213 14.57 -5.96 -10.76
CA LEU A 213 15.69 -6.57 -11.47
C LEU A 213 16.33 -7.69 -10.64
N LYS A 214 16.53 -7.47 -9.33
CA LYS A 214 17.04 -8.49 -8.40
C LYS A 214 16.14 -9.72 -8.37
N VAL A 215 14.83 -9.56 -8.24
CA VAL A 215 13.87 -10.68 -8.27
C VAL A 215 13.95 -11.43 -9.61
N ALA A 216 13.94 -10.71 -10.74
CA ALA A 216 14.03 -11.33 -12.05
C ALA A 216 15.36 -12.08 -12.28
N LEU A 217 16.46 -11.56 -11.74
CA LEU A 217 17.78 -12.19 -11.80
C LEU A 217 17.82 -13.44 -10.91
N PHE A 218 17.31 -13.34 -9.67
CA PHE A 218 17.21 -14.47 -8.76
C PHE A 218 16.36 -15.60 -9.33
N GLU A 219 15.22 -15.31 -9.95
CA GLU A 219 14.41 -16.33 -10.63
C GLU A 219 15.17 -17.00 -11.79
N LYS A 220 15.92 -16.23 -12.58
CA LYS A 220 16.73 -16.76 -13.70
C LYS A 220 17.92 -17.59 -13.23
N GLU A 221 18.48 -17.28 -12.07
CA GLU A 221 19.60 -18.02 -11.48
C GLU A 221 19.10 -19.25 -10.71
N GLY A 222 18.05 -19.10 -9.91
CA GLY A 222 17.40 -20.17 -9.15
C GLY A 222 16.83 -21.26 -10.05
N SER A 223 16.18 -20.90 -11.16
CA SER A 223 15.69 -21.88 -12.14
C SER A 223 16.79 -22.73 -12.79
N LYS A 224 18.05 -22.31 -12.72
CA LYS A 224 19.20 -23.07 -13.26
C LYS A 224 19.94 -23.91 -12.22
N LYS A 225 19.72 -23.67 -10.92
CA LYS A 225 20.43 -24.39 -9.85
C LYS A 225 20.01 -25.87 -9.76
N SER A 226 18.79 -26.24 -10.19
CA SER A 226 18.33 -27.65 -10.13
C SER A 226 18.82 -28.53 -11.28
N ASP A 227 19.15 -27.95 -12.45
CA ASP A 227 19.39 -28.73 -13.67
C ASP A 227 20.89 -28.84 -14.02
N ARG A 228 21.72 -27.84 -13.65
CA ARG A 228 23.17 -27.88 -13.92
C ARG A 228 24.03 -28.50 -12.82
N ARG A 229 23.54 -28.63 -11.57
CA ARG A 229 24.37 -29.10 -10.45
C ARG A 229 24.45 -30.62 -10.30
N ILE A 230 23.69 -31.41 -11.07
CA ILE A 230 23.58 -32.86 -10.82
C ILE A 230 23.86 -33.70 -12.07
N LEU A 231 24.87 -33.34 -12.85
CA LEU A 231 25.48 -34.33 -13.75
C LEU A 231 26.67 -35.05 -13.09
N PHE A 232 27.28 -34.46 -12.05
CA PHE A 232 28.43 -35.03 -11.37
C PHE A 232 28.40 -34.76 -9.85
N PRO A 233 27.87 -35.66 -9.01
CA PRO A 233 28.13 -35.59 -7.57
C PRO A 233 29.65 -35.65 -7.34
N GLY A 234 30.22 -34.59 -6.78
CA GLY A 234 31.66 -34.45 -6.56
C GLY A 234 32.46 -33.74 -7.68
N GLY A 235 31.80 -33.16 -8.70
CA GLY A 235 32.43 -32.21 -9.63
C GLY A 235 33.46 -32.77 -10.62
N LYS A 236 33.57 -34.10 -10.79
CA LYS A 236 34.47 -34.73 -11.75
C LYS A 236 33.70 -35.29 -12.94
N GLY A 237 34.07 -34.86 -14.16
CA GLY A 237 33.49 -35.37 -15.40
C GLY A 237 33.72 -36.87 -15.53
N ARG A 238 32.64 -37.68 -15.45
CA ARG A 238 32.68 -39.12 -15.69
C ARG A 238 32.09 -39.43 -17.08
N HIS A 239 32.70 -40.37 -17.80
CA HIS A 239 32.14 -40.87 -19.06
C HIS A 239 30.81 -41.59 -18.81
N LEU A 240 29.75 -41.07 -19.44
CA LEU A 240 28.35 -41.46 -19.23
C LEU A 240 27.97 -42.70 -20.08
N THR A 241 28.55 -43.85 -19.79
CA THR A 241 28.16 -45.11 -20.46
C THR A 241 28.00 -46.29 -19.49
N ALA A 242 28.23 -46.08 -18.20
CA ALA A 242 28.11 -47.12 -17.19
C ALA A 242 26.66 -47.28 -16.69
N PRO A 243 26.16 -48.51 -16.49
CA PRO A 243 24.83 -48.78 -15.91
C PRO A 243 24.61 -48.13 -14.54
N GLU A 244 25.70 -47.87 -13.81
CA GLU A 244 25.71 -47.13 -12.54
C GLU A 244 25.11 -45.73 -12.65
N VAL A 245 25.35 -45.03 -13.76
CA VAL A 245 24.81 -43.67 -13.97
C VAL A 245 23.30 -43.71 -14.19
N ILE A 246 22.80 -44.74 -14.86
CA ILE A 246 21.36 -44.93 -15.08
C ILE A 246 20.66 -45.23 -13.76
N ALA A 247 21.26 -46.07 -12.91
CA ALA A 247 20.76 -46.34 -11.57
C ALA A 247 20.72 -45.07 -10.72
N GLN A 248 21.83 -44.31 -10.69
CA GLN A 248 21.91 -43.06 -9.94
C GLN A 248 20.89 -42.01 -10.42
N LYS A 249 20.69 -41.88 -11.74
CA LYS A 249 19.67 -40.97 -12.28
C LYS A 249 18.26 -41.36 -11.85
N ARG A 250 17.95 -42.66 -11.83
CA ARG A 250 16.65 -43.18 -11.35
C ARG A 250 16.46 -42.95 -9.87
N GLU A 251 17.48 -43.17 -9.05
CA GLU A 251 17.43 -42.88 -7.60
C GLU A 251 17.15 -41.40 -7.34
N MET A 252 17.83 -40.49 -8.05
CA MET A 252 17.58 -39.05 -7.90
C MET A 252 16.19 -38.63 -8.39
N GLU A 253 15.69 -39.23 -9.47
CA GLU A 253 14.32 -38.98 -9.94
C GLU A 253 13.28 -39.51 -8.95
N ASN A 254 13.51 -40.69 -8.37
CA ASN A 254 12.63 -41.26 -7.35
C ASN A 254 12.66 -40.44 -6.06
N ALA A 255 13.84 -39.96 -5.63
CA ALA A 255 13.97 -39.08 -4.47
C ALA A 255 13.24 -37.74 -4.68
N ARG A 256 13.34 -37.15 -5.88
CA ARG A 256 12.55 -35.96 -6.25
C ARG A 256 11.04 -36.22 -6.21
N LYS A 257 10.60 -37.34 -6.78
CA LYS A 257 9.18 -37.73 -6.73
C LYS A 257 8.70 -37.93 -5.29
N GLN A 258 9.48 -38.59 -4.44
CA GLN A 258 9.15 -38.76 -3.02
C GLN A 258 9.07 -37.41 -2.30
N GLU A 259 9.99 -36.50 -2.54
CA GLU A 259 9.97 -35.16 -1.95
C GLU A 259 8.74 -34.35 -2.41
N ASP A 260 8.38 -34.41 -3.69
CA ASP A 260 7.19 -33.76 -4.24
C ASP A 260 5.91 -34.38 -3.66
N ASP A 261 5.83 -35.71 -3.58
CA ASP A 261 4.70 -36.43 -2.95
C ASP A 261 4.56 -36.05 -1.47
N GLU A 262 5.66 -35.97 -0.72
CA GLU A 262 5.67 -35.52 0.68
C GLU A 262 5.19 -34.07 0.84
N ARG A 263 5.59 -33.18 -0.08
CA ARG A 263 5.13 -31.78 -0.10
C ARG A 263 3.65 -31.68 -0.40
N GLU A 264 3.13 -32.49 -1.33
CA GLU A 264 1.70 -32.56 -1.62
C GLU A 264 0.89 -33.09 -0.43
N VAL A 265 1.37 -34.13 0.25
CA VAL A 265 0.75 -34.66 1.47
C VAL A 265 0.73 -33.61 2.58
N LYS A 266 1.85 -32.88 2.81
CA LYS A 266 1.91 -31.79 3.79
C LYS A 266 0.93 -30.67 3.44
N LYS A 267 0.83 -30.28 2.17
CA LYS A 267 -0.12 -29.25 1.72
C LYS A 267 -1.57 -29.70 1.93
N ALA A 268 -1.91 -30.93 1.56
CA ALA A 268 -3.25 -31.49 1.77
C ALA A 268 -3.61 -31.55 3.27
N LYS A 269 -2.66 -31.91 4.15
CA LYS A 269 -2.84 -31.88 5.61
C LYS A 269 -3.10 -30.47 6.13
N ARG A 270 -2.35 -29.46 5.66
CA ARG A 270 -2.55 -28.04 6.01
C ARG A 270 -3.94 -27.55 5.56
N GLU A 271 -4.37 -27.91 4.35
CA GLU A 271 -5.69 -27.56 3.82
C GLU A 271 -6.83 -28.24 4.60
N ALA A 272 -6.69 -29.52 4.94
CA ALA A 272 -7.65 -30.25 5.77
C ALA A 272 -7.77 -29.63 7.17
N ARG A 273 -6.65 -29.27 7.82
CA ARG A 273 -6.65 -28.60 9.13
C ARG A 273 -7.31 -27.21 9.05
N LYS A 274 -7.10 -26.48 7.96
CA LYS A 274 -7.77 -25.19 7.71
C LYS A 274 -9.28 -25.35 7.51
N ALA A 275 -9.70 -26.36 6.75
CA ALA A 275 -11.11 -26.66 6.53
C ALA A 275 -11.81 -27.05 7.83
N GLU A 276 -11.19 -27.88 8.67
CA GLU A 276 -11.74 -28.29 9.96
C GLU A 276 -11.88 -27.10 10.92
N LYS A 277 -10.84 -26.25 11.03
CA LYS A 277 -10.92 -25.00 11.81
C LYS A 277 -12.07 -24.10 11.33
N ALA A 278 -12.31 -24.01 10.02
CA ALA A 278 -13.40 -23.23 9.47
C ALA A 278 -14.78 -23.81 9.82
N ARG A 279 -14.94 -25.13 9.83
CA ARG A 279 -16.20 -25.79 10.25
C ARG A 279 -16.50 -25.52 11.72
N ILE A 280 -15.52 -25.70 12.59
CA ILE A 280 -15.65 -25.41 14.04
C ILE A 280 -16.01 -23.94 14.28
N GLU A 281 -15.44 -23.01 13.51
CA GLU A 281 -15.74 -21.59 13.65
C GLU A 281 -17.19 -21.25 13.21
N VAL A 282 -17.72 -21.91 12.18
CA VAL A 282 -19.12 -21.77 11.76
C VAL A 282 -20.06 -22.29 12.84
N GLU A 283 -19.82 -23.50 13.36
CA GLU A 283 -20.61 -24.08 14.45
C GLU A 283 -20.59 -23.20 15.71
N TRP A 284 -19.42 -22.66 16.04
CA TRP A 284 -19.27 -21.74 17.18
C TRP A 284 -20.11 -20.46 17.03
N LYS A 285 -20.18 -19.90 15.82
CA LYS A 285 -21.03 -18.73 15.55
C LYS A 285 -22.52 -19.05 15.73
N VAL A 286 -22.97 -20.23 15.31
CA VAL A 286 -24.35 -20.68 15.53
C VAL A 286 -24.63 -20.81 17.03
N MET A 287 -23.76 -21.46 17.80
CA MET A 287 -23.90 -21.56 19.26
C MET A 287 -23.91 -20.20 19.96
N LEU A 288 -23.11 -19.23 19.50
CA LEU A 288 -23.12 -17.88 20.04
C LEU A 288 -24.45 -17.16 19.76
N ALA A 289 -25.01 -17.33 18.55
CA ALA A 289 -26.30 -16.74 18.18
C ALA A 289 -27.47 -17.34 18.97
N GLU A 290 -27.46 -18.67 19.17
CA GLU A 290 -28.45 -19.36 20.02
C GLU A 290 -28.35 -18.89 21.47
N HIS A 291 -27.13 -18.76 22.01
CA HIS A 291 -26.93 -18.25 23.36
C HIS A 291 -27.35 -16.78 23.50
N SER A 292 -27.08 -15.92 22.52
CA SER A 292 -27.55 -14.52 22.57
C SER A 292 -29.08 -14.46 22.58
N ALA A 293 -29.75 -15.24 21.73
CA ALA A 293 -31.22 -15.33 21.72
C ALA A 293 -31.77 -15.87 23.06
N ALA A 294 -31.11 -16.88 23.65
CA ALA A 294 -31.50 -17.42 24.97
C ALA A 294 -31.33 -16.39 26.10
N VAL A 295 -30.28 -15.56 26.04
CA VAL A 295 -30.06 -14.48 27.00
C VAL A 295 -31.11 -13.38 26.83
N GLU A 296 -31.44 -12.98 25.61
CA GLU A 296 -32.50 -12.00 25.34
C GLU A 296 -33.86 -12.49 25.86
N ALA A 297 -34.23 -13.73 25.57
CA ALA A 297 -35.46 -14.35 26.08
C ALA A 297 -35.47 -14.49 27.61
N TRP A 298 -34.31 -14.71 28.23
CA TRP A 298 -34.18 -14.72 29.69
C TRP A 298 -34.35 -13.31 30.28
N VAL A 299 -33.73 -12.29 29.68
CA VAL A 299 -33.90 -10.89 30.10
C VAL A 299 -35.36 -10.47 30.02
N GLY A 300 -36.07 -10.81 28.93
CA GLY A 300 -37.50 -10.56 28.78
C GLY A 300 -38.33 -11.19 29.90
N ARG A 301 -38.16 -12.50 30.16
CA ARG A 301 -38.85 -13.20 31.25
C ARG A 301 -38.53 -12.62 32.64
N CYS A 302 -37.28 -12.24 32.88
CA CYS A 302 -36.90 -11.59 34.13
C CYS A 302 -37.55 -10.21 34.30
N ALA A 303 -37.74 -9.45 33.21
CA ALA A 303 -38.45 -8.18 33.25
C ALA A 303 -39.94 -8.37 33.57
N GLU A 304 -40.60 -9.36 32.94
CA GLU A 304 -41.99 -9.73 33.23
C GLU A 304 -42.20 -10.14 34.70
N LEU A 305 -41.35 -11.03 35.22
CA LEU A 305 -41.43 -11.47 36.63
C LEU A 305 -41.20 -10.33 37.64
N LYS A 306 -40.33 -9.37 37.30
CA LYS A 306 -40.13 -8.17 38.12
C LYS A 306 -41.37 -7.28 38.13
N MET A 307 -42.02 -7.08 36.99
CA MET A 307 -43.29 -6.34 36.91
C MET A 307 -44.41 -7.03 37.70
N ALA A 308 -44.40 -8.36 37.78
CA ALA A 308 -45.34 -9.14 38.59
C ALA A 308 -45.04 -9.16 40.10
N GLY A 309 -44.00 -8.45 40.58
CA GLY A 309 -43.68 -8.35 42.01
C GLY A 309 -42.87 -9.53 42.57
N THR A 310 -42.27 -10.36 41.71
CA THR A 310 -41.43 -11.49 42.15
C THR A 310 -40.15 -10.98 42.83
N ARG A 311 -39.75 -11.58 43.96
CA ARG A 311 -38.53 -11.18 44.67
C ARG A 311 -37.30 -11.55 43.84
N ALA A 312 -36.24 -10.74 43.92
CA ALA A 312 -35.05 -10.92 43.09
C ALA A 312 -34.33 -12.28 43.25
N LYS A 313 -34.42 -12.90 44.43
CA LYS A 313 -33.86 -14.23 44.71
C LYS A 313 -34.57 -15.38 44.00
N ASP A 314 -35.82 -15.15 43.58
CA ASP A 314 -36.68 -16.15 42.93
C ASP A 314 -36.66 -16.00 41.39
N LEU A 315 -35.84 -15.08 40.85
CA LEU A 315 -35.62 -14.94 39.41
C LEU A 315 -34.84 -16.16 38.86
N PRO A 316 -35.16 -16.60 37.63
CA PRO A 316 -34.42 -17.69 36.99
C PRO A 316 -32.94 -17.33 36.84
N LYS A 317 -32.04 -18.31 36.97
CA LYS A 317 -30.60 -18.12 36.77
C LYS A 317 -30.30 -17.79 35.31
N LYS A 318 -29.32 -16.91 35.08
CA LYS A 318 -28.86 -16.55 33.73
C LYS A 318 -28.33 -17.78 33.00
N PRO A 319 -28.65 -17.96 31.70
CA PRO A 319 -28.06 -19.01 30.87
C PRO A 319 -26.52 -19.00 30.95
N LYS A 320 -25.92 -20.19 31.02
CA LYS A 320 -24.46 -20.34 30.99
C LYS A 320 -23.97 -20.21 29.55
N ARG A 321 -22.87 -19.50 29.35
CA ARG A 321 -22.22 -19.36 28.04
C ARG A 321 -21.71 -20.73 27.57
N PRO A 322 -21.98 -21.15 26.32
CA PRO A 322 -21.40 -22.37 25.78
C PRO A 322 -19.88 -22.24 25.71
N LEU A 323 -19.16 -23.35 25.89
CA LEU A 323 -17.72 -23.41 25.67
C LEU A 323 -17.45 -23.64 24.18
N LYS A 324 -16.37 -23.05 23.65
CA LYS A 324 -15.97 -23.26 22.26
C LYS A 324 -15.61 -24.74 22.08
N PRO A 325 -16.15 -25.44 21.05
CA PRO A 325 -15.71 -26.79 20.72
C PRO A 325 -14.21 -26.78 20.49
N LYS A 326 -13.50 -27.68 21.18
CA LYS A 326 -12.10 -27.91 20.87
C LYS A 326 -12.04 -28.73 19.59
N PRO A 327 -11.10 -28.44 18.67
CA PRO A 327 -10.77 -29.43 17.64
C PRO A 327 -10.48 -30.75 18.35
N LYS A 328 -10.88 -31.88 17.75
CA LYS A 328 -10.36 -33.16 18.20
C LYS A 328 -8.86 -33.08 17.94
N ASP A 329 -8.11 -32.79 18.99
CA ASP A 329 -6.66 -32.79 18.94
C ASP A 329 -6.27 -34.18 18.45
N SER A 330 -5.76 -34.25 17.22
CA SER A 330 -4.92 -35.38 16.86
C SER A 330 -3.69 -35.21 17.75
N ASP A 331 -3.63 -35.96 18.84
CA ASP A 331 -2.63 -35.92 19.92
C ASP A 331 -1.16 -36.13 19.46
N ASP A 332 -0.84 -36.00 18.16
CA ASP A 332 0.40 -36.47 17.54
C ASP A 332 1.21 -35.41 16.76
N GLU A 333 1.09 -34.10 17.05
CA GLU A 333 2.04 -33.12 16.47
C GLU A 333 2.47 -32.04 17.47
N GLU A 334 3.15 -32.46 18.54
CA GLU A 334 4.15 -31.62 19.21
C GLU A 334 5.33 -31.42 18.26
N GLY A 335 5.18 -30.42 17.39
CA GLY A 335 6.17 -30.07 16.39
C GLY A 335 5.68 -28.95 15.49
N GLU A 336 4.91 -28.00 16.03
CA GLU A 336 4.85 -26.66 15.43
C GLU A 336 6.22 -26.02 15.64
N GLU A 337 7.22 -26.47 14.88
CA GLU A 337 8.22 -25.55 14.36
C GLU A 337 7.40 -24.47 13.67
N SER A 338 7.22 -23.39 14.43
CA SER A 338 6.76 -22.11 13.93
C SER A 338 7.42 -21.92 12.58
N ASP A 339 6.60 -21.88 11.52
CA ASP A 339 6.98 -21.40 10.19
C ASP A 339 7.47 -19.96 10.42
N GLY A 340 8.68 -19.81 10.95
CA GLY A 340 9.53 -18.69 10.68
C GLY A 340 9.59 -18.69 9.18
N ASP A 341 8.89 -17.72 8.60
CA ASP A 341 9.04 -17.23 7.26
C ASP A 341 10.51 -16.81 7.09
N GLY A 342 11.38 -17.82 7.08
CA GLY A 342 12.75 -17.81 6.62
C GLY A 342 12.62 -17.57 5.14
N SER A 343 12.42 -16.30 4.84
CA SER A 343 13.01 -15.66 3.69
C SER A 343 14.39 -16.28 3.51
N ASP A 344 14.48 -17.25 2.59
CA ASP A 344 15.72 -17.77 2.05
C ASP A 344 16.42 -16.58 1.35
N GLU A 345 17.01 -15.70 2.15
CA GLU A 345 18.04 -14.75 1.74
C GLU A 345 19.37 -15.51 1.73
N ASP A 346 19.62 -16.22 0.62
CA ASP A 346 20.92 -16.75 0.21
C ASP A 346 21.39 -16.08 -1.10
#